data_AF-A0A419GWK2-F1
#
_entry.id   AF-A0A419GWK2-F1
#
_cell.length_a   1.000
_cell.length_b   1.000
_cell.length_c   1.000
_cell.angle_alpha   90.00
_cell.angle_beta   90.00
_cell.angle_gamma   90.00
#
_symmetry.space_group_name_H-M   'P 1'
#
loop_
_entity.id
_entity.type
_entity.pdbx_description
1 polymer ?
#
loop_
_entity_poly.entity_id
_entity_poly.type
_entity_poly.pdbx_seq_one_letter_code
_entity_poly.pdbx_strand_id
1 'polypeptide(L)' 'MNIITVKELEKILKVKQKTLYQWAELGQIPCIKMQGCLRCDLDDLLKWVDSCKKAPHNFQLAKY' A
#
# COMPACT_ATOMS: atom_id res chain seq x y z
N MET A 1 -1.45 -10.92 13.30
CA MET A 1 -0.23 -10.55 12.56
C MET A 1 -0.03 -11.52 11.42
N ASN A 2 -0.31 -11.09 10.20
CA ASN A 2 -0.12 -11.91 9.01
C ASN A 2 0.91 -11.22 8.12
N ILE A 3 2.18 -11.63 8.30
CA ILE A 3 3.30 -10.97 7.65
C ILE A 3 3.43 -11.47 6.21
N ILE A 4 3.25 -10.58 5.26
CA ILE A 4 3.43 -10.87 3.84
C ILE A 4 4.80 -10.40 3.35
N THR A 5 5.23 -11.02 2.25
CA THR A 5 6.48 -10.66 1.56
C THR A 5 6.22 -9.65 0.45
N VAL A 6 7.28 -9.02 -0.04
CA VAL A 6 7.22 -8.14 -1.22
C VAL A 6 6.59 -8.81 -2.46
N LYS A 7 6.77 -10.13 -2.63
CA LYS A 7 6.20 -10.87 -3.77
C LYS A 7 4.69 -10.97 -3.69
N GLU A 8 4.16 -11.22 -2.50
CA GLU A 8 2.71 -11.27 -2.28
C GLU A 8 2.11 -9.87 -2.36
N LEU A 9 2.81 -8.88 -1.80
CA LEU A 9 2.43 -7.47 -1.89
C LEU A 9 2.34 -6.98 -3.34
N GLU A 10 3.31 -7.37 -4.18
CA GLU A 10 3.31 -7.09 -5.61
C GLU A 10 2.08 -7.66 -6.32
N LYS A 11 1.64 -8.88 -5.97
CA LYS A 11 0.42 -9.47 -6.53
C LYS A 11 -0.85 -8.76 -6.05
N ILE A 12 -0.90 -8.39 -4.77
CA ILE A 12 -2.06 -7.73 -4.16
C ILE A 12 -2.27 -6.34 -4.76
N LEU A 13 -1.22 -5.51 -4.76
CA LEU A 13 -1.29 -4.13 -5.23
C LEU A 13 -1.11 -4.01 -6.75
N LYS A 14 -0.66 -5.07 -7.43
CA LYS A 14 -0.25 -5.07 -8.85
C LYS A 14 0.82 -4.01 -9.15
N VAL A 15 1.77 -3.83 -8.24
CA VAL A 15 2.85 -2.84 -8.32
C VAL A 15 4.21 -3.56 -8.30
N LYS A 16 5.15 -3.12 -9.14
CA LYS A 16 6.50 -3.70 -9.22
C LYS A 16 7.23 -3.62 -7.88
N GLN A 17 7.98 -4.67 -7.51
CA GLN A 17 8.79 -4.71 -6.28
C GLN A 17 9.68 -3.48 -6.09
N LYS A 18 10.31 -2.98 -7.18
CA LYS A 18 11.16 -1.78 -7.14
C LYS A 18 10.42 -0.56 -6.57
N THR A 19 9.18 -0.36 -7.00
CA THR A 19 8.33 0.74 -6.53
C THR A 19 7.92 0.52 -5.08
N LEU A 20 7.63 -0.72 -4.69
CA LEU A 20 7.31 -1.06 -3.29
C LEU A 20 8.49 -0.80 -2.35
N TYR A 21 9.72 -1.15 -2.76
CA TYR A 21 10.92 -0.81 -2.01
C TYR A 21 11.11 0.71 -1.88
N GLN A 22 10.92 1.45 -2.98
CA GLN A 22 11.01 2.91 -2.96
C GLN A 22 9.97 3.52 -2.01
N TRP A 23 8.72 3.05 -2.03
CA TRP A 23 7.69 3.52 -1.10
C TRP A 23 8.01 3.21 0.35
N ALA A 24 8.59 2.05 0.63
CA ALA A 24 9.04 1.69 1.97
C ALA A 24 10.20 2.58 2.44
N GLU A 25 11.16 2.90 1.56
CA GLU A 25 12.26 3.81 1.86
C GLU A 25 11.78 5.26 2.09
N LEU A 26 10.71 5.66 1.41
CA LEU A 26 10.04 6.95 1.61
C LEU A 26 9.03 6.95 2.78
N GLY A 27 8.81 5.82 3.45
CA GLY A 27 7.81 5.69 4.53
C GLY A 27 6.36 5.87 4.08
N GLN A 28 6.07 5.65 2.79
CA GLN A 28 4.73 5.86 2.22
C GLN A 28 3.79 4.66 2.40
N ILE A 29 4.34 3.49 2.71
CA ILE A 29 3.60 2.23 2.87
C ILE A 29 3.96 1.63 4.24
N PRO A 30 3.02 0.99 4.96
CA PRO A 30 3.26 0.39 6.27
C PRO A 30 4.04 -0.94 6.15
N CYS A 31 5.27 -0.86 5.65
CA CYS A 31 6.16 -1.98 5.44
C CYS A 31 7.53 -1.70 6.04
N ILE A 32 8.15 -2.75 6.57
CA ILE A 32 9.45 -2.69 7.24
C ILE A 32 10.47 -3.45 6.39
N LYS A 33 11.61 -2.81 6.12
CA LYS A 33 12.76 -3.43 5.47
C LYS A 33 13.57 -4.16 6.53
N MET A 34 13.50 -5.49 6.56
CA MET A 34 14.27 -6.36 7.46
C MET A 34 15.37 -7.08 6.68
N GLN A 35 16.63 -6.70 6.92
CA GLN A 35 17.81 -7.32 6.29
C GLN A 35 17.69 -7.45 4.76
N GLY A 36 17.17 -6.41 4.10
CA GLY A 36 16.98 -6.39 2.63
C GLY A 36 15.68 -7.01 2.14
N CYS A 37 14.89 -7.66 3.01
CA CYS A 37 13.57 -8.17 2.68
C CYS A 37 12.48 -7.19 3.15
N LEU A 38 11.54 -6.84 2.27
CA LEU A 38 10.36 -6.07 2.68
C LEU A 38 9.31 -7.00 3.31
N ARG A 39 8.87 -6.64 4.52
CA ARG A 39 7.83 -7.33 5.28
C ARG A 39 6.74 -6.34 5.64
N CYS A 40 5.49 -6.71 5.39
CA CYS A 40 4.34 -5.87 5.73
C CYS A 40 3.32 -6.72 6.46
N ASP A 41 2.63 -6.13 7.43
CA ASP A 41 1.45 -6.77 7.99
C ASP A 41 0.26 -6.53 7.05
N LEU A 42 -0.48 -7.61 6.75
CA LEU A 42 -1.62 -7.54 5.86
C LEU A 42 -2.77 -6.69 6.43
N ASP A 43 -2.94 -6.65 7.74
CA ASP A 43 -3.97 -5.85 8.41
C ASP A 43 -3.67 -4.35 8.29
N ASP A 44 -2.43 -3.95 8.57
CA ASP A 44 -1.96 -2.57 8.35
C ASP A 44 -2.01 -2.17 6.88
N LEU A 45 -1.67 -3.09 5.97
CA LEU A 45 -1.78 -2.84 4.54
C LEU A 45 -3.23 -2.55 4.13
N LEU A 46 -4.19 -3.36 4.58
CA LEU A 46 -5.61 -3.15 4.27
C LEU A 46 -6.10 -1.80 4.80
N LYS A 47 -5.75 -1.45 6.03
CA LYS A 47 -6.06 -0.13 6.62
C LYS A 47 -5.45 1.01 5.82
N TRP A 48 -4.20 0.85 5.38
CA TRP A 48 -3.54 1.85 4.54
C TRP A 48 -4.21 1.98 3.17
N VAL A 49 -4.54 0.88 2.50
CA VAL A 49 -5.28 0.91 1.23
C VAL A 49 -6.62 1.61 1.42
N ASP A 50 -7.32 1.35 2.51
CA ASP A 50 -8.58 2.02 2.84
C ASP A 50 -8.38 3.52 3.07
N SER A 51 -7.33 3.92 3.80
CA SER A 51 -6.94 5.33 3.96
C SER A 51 -6.56 6.01 2.64
N CYS A 52 -6.03 5.26 1.66
CA CYS A 52 -5.73 5.78 0.33
C CYS A 52 -6.98 5.96 -0.54
N LYS A 53 -8.05 5.21 -0.27
CA LYS A 53 -9.38 5.48 -0.85
C LYS A 53 -9.91 6.77 -0.23
N LYS A 54 -9.43 7.92 -0.72
CA LYS A 54 -10.14 9.18 -0.51
C LYS A 54 -11.60 8.92 -0.88
N ALA A 55 -12.52 9.23 0.04
CA ALA A 55 -13.95 9.24 -0.24
C ALA A 55 -14.14 9.86 -1.62
N PRO A 56 -14.95 9.24 -2.51
CA PRO A 56 -15.12 9.74 -3.87
C PRO A 56 -15.35 11.23 -3.74
N HIS A 57 -14.40 12.03 -4.23
CA HIS A 57 -14.53 13.47 -4.22
C HIS A 57 -15.86 13.72 -4.88
N ASN A 58 -16.82 14.21 -4.09
CA ASN A 58 -18.21 14.38 -4.47
C ASN A 58 -18.18 15.01 -5.85
N PHE A 59 -18.44 14.20 -6.88
CA PHE A 59 -18.63 14.68 -8.23
C PHE A 59 -19.99 15.37 -8.12
N GLN A 60 -20.00 16.58 -7.53
CA GLN A 60 -21.12 17.47 -7.59
C GLN A 60 -21.25 17.75 -9.07
N LEU A 61 -22.09 16.94 -9.71
CA LEU A 61 -22.71 17.25 -10.96
C LEU A 61 -23.19 18.68 -10.78
N ALA A 62 -22.47 19.61 -11.42
CA ALA A 62 -22.94 20.96 -11.60
C ALA A 62 -24.32 20.80 -12.23
N LYS A 63 -25.35 20.99 -11.39
CA LYS A 63 -26.74 21.07 -11.82
C LYS A 63 -26.80 22.29 -12.74
N TYR A 64 -26.80 22.05 -14.04
CA TYR A 64 -27.32 22.98 -15.03
C TYR A 64 -28.84 22.99 -14.95
#